data_AF-E4Y1Z9-F1
#
_entry.id   AF-E4Y1Z9-F1
#
_cell.length_a   1.000
_cell.length_b   1.000
_cell.length_c   1.000
_cell.angle_alpha   90.00
_cell.angle_beta   90.00
_cell.angle_gamma   90.00
#
_symmetry.space_group_name_H-M   'P 1'
#
loop_
_entity.id
_entity.type
_entity.pdbx_description
1 polymer ?
#
loop_
_entity_poly.entity_id
_entity_poly.type
_entity_poly.pdbx_seq_one_letter_code
_entity_poly.pdbx_strand_id
1 'polypeptide(L)'
;AATPGFADQNQFTFGDGYEVNNLDYFLFCDWKSSWNLLYKAIDEKEKKEIDKIVEKCNAASIHQIKEFKFRPLISEITSIISIPSSSSHFCLDDANLTKSVKVSSLKQNATKCVNQDLENVTKNLLDQKSSNLCVPISVATLLRFAMKNDLGFVDKNDDYDLYSAEKILSTLILIVYPRSMAGLNLNPKKEESEFQLNEIELLLERLCKKTYLMETGWNIIRQLDKDEKDRPKKSTCKFEKVLLHENFVFSRPLSVTGAIIIPHKIIDGIDYPEKVFFHQMTLDRIENGEYVLQNNQFSDKSSTVIRIKQRYPHYAAEPFVSNLENQTGDNIFTDGNIKIELINEQYYMTRNRWFLLPYAYSLKLTEI
;
A
#
# COMPACT_ATOMS: atom_id res chain seq x y z
N ALA A 1 5.36 -6.33 21.60
CA ALA A 1 4.66 -5.28 20.82
C ALA A 1 5.51 -5.06 19.58
N ALA A 2 4.93 -5.18 18.38
CA ALA A 2 5.66 -4.96 17.15
C ALA A 2 5.82 -3.46 16.87
N THR A 3 6.93 -3.07 16.27
CA THR A 3 7.19 -1.70 15.84
C THR A 3 7.31 -1.70 14.31
N PRO A 4 6.41 -1.03 13.55
CA PRO A 4 6.55 -0.87 12.10
C PRO A 4 7.99 -0.57 11.65
N GLY A 5 8.51 -1.34 10.70
CA GLY A 5 9.87 -1.21 10.17
C GLY A 5 10.98 -1.87 10.99
N PHE A 6 10.69 -2.25 12.23
CA PHE A 6 11.58 -2.97 13.15
C PHE A 6 10.96 -4.26 13.70
N ALA A 7 9.78 -4.61 13.20
CA ALA A 7 9.03 -5.74 13.66
C ALA A 7 9.54 -7.00 12.96
N ASP A 8 9.77 -8.02 13.78
CA ASP A 8 9.90 -9.38 13.29
C ASP A 8 8.51 -10.02 13.16
N GLN A 9 8.34 -10.91 12.19
CA GLN A 9 7.07 -11.58 11.90
C GLN A 9 6.48 -12.22 13.17
N ASN A 10 7.32 -12.84 14.00
CA ASN A 10 6.95 -13.56 15.22
C ASN A 10 6.34 -12.63 16.29
N GLN A 11 6.53 -11.32 16.16
CA GLN A 11 6.05 -10.33 17.13
C GLN A 11 4.57 -9.94 16.93
N PHE A 12 3.99 -10.24 15.76
CA PHE A 12 2.62 -9.83 15.41
C PHE A 12 1.83 -10.87 14.60
N THR A 13 2.48 -11.92 14.14
CA THR A 13 1.83 -13.11 13.58
C THR A 13 2.23 -14.35 14.38
N PHE A 14 1.43 -15.42 14.32
CA PHE A 14 1.91 -16.73 14.75
C PHE A 14 2.73 -17.30 13.59
N GLY A 15 3.90 -17.87 13.83
CA GLY A 15 4.79 -18.39 12.78
C GLY A 15 6.19 -17.79 12.84
N ASP A 16 7.18 -18.58 12.38
CA ASP A 16 8.63 -18.27 12.36
C ASP A 16 9.17 -18.20 10.91
N GLY A 17 8.32 -17.82 9.95
CA GLY A 17 8.58 -18.05 8.52
C GLY A 17 9.55 -17.06 7.87
N TYR A 18 9.48 -15.78 8.24
CA TYR A 18 10.29 -14.69 7.67
C TYR A 18 10.84 -13.76 8.77
N GLU A 19 12.11 -13.95 9.09
CA GLU A 19 12.83 -13.14 10.09
C GLU A 19 13.42 -11.87 9.48
N VAL A 20 13.32 -10.75 10.20
CA VAL A 20 13.86 -9.46 9.73
C VAL A 20 14.64 -8.72 10.81
N ASN A 21 15.95 -8.57 10.60
CA ASN A 21 16.83 -7.73 11.43
C ASN A 21 17.05 -6.34 10.81
N ASN A 22 15.97 -5.62 10.50
CA ASN A 22 16.07 -4.33 9.82
C ASN A 22 16.72 -3.24 10.69
N LEU A 23 16.68 -3.39 12.02
CA LEU A 23 17.24 -2.42 12.97
C LEU A 23 18.74 -2.18 12.75
N ASP A 24 19.48 -3.24 12.41
CA ASP A 24 20.94 -3.19 12.31
C ASP A 24 21.43 -2.29 11.19
N TYR A 25 20.64 -2.12 10.12
CA TYR A 25 20.99 -1.21 9.02
C TYR A 25 21.04 0.26 9.46
N PHE A 26 20.27 0.63 10.49
CA PHE A 26 20.26 1.98 11.04
C PHE A 26 21.49 2.31 11.90
N LEU A 27 22.36 1.33 12.16
CA LEU A 27 23.65 1.55 12.80
C LEU A 27 24.72 2.00 11.81
N PHE A 28 24.55 1.70 10.51
CA PHE A 28 25.59 1.90 9.49
C PHE A 28 25.20 2.89 8.41
N CYS A 29 23.92 3.18 8.25
CA CYS A 29 23.42 4.16 7.29
C CYS A 29 22.75 5.30 8.06
N ASP A 30 22.79 6.51 7.49
CA ASP A 30 21.85 7.52 7.97
C ASP A 30 20.42 7.03 7.77
N TRP A 31 19.50 7.59 8.52
CA TRP A 31 18.17 7.03 8.65
C TRP A 31 17.38 7.12 7.32
N LYS A 32 17.60 8.16 6.49
CA LYS A 32 16.97 8.30 5.16
C LYS A 32 17.52 7.25 4.21
N SER A 33 18.83 7.04 4.25
CA SER A 33 19.52 6.00 3.48
C SER A 33 19.05 4.61 3.86
N SER A 34 18.96 4.29 5.16
CA SER A 34 18.43 3.01 5.66
C SER A 34 17.03 2.73 5.09
N TRP A 35 16.15 3.73 5.15
CA TRP A 35 14.79 3.60 4.64
C TRP A 35 14.75 3.34 3.13
N ASN A 36 15.51 4.13 2.36
CA ASN A 36 15.60 3.94 0.91
C ASN A 36 16.14 2.55 0.55
N LEU A 37 17.19 2.10 1.22
CA LEU A 37 17.82 0.81 0.97
C LEU A 37 16.89 -0.37 1.31
N LEU A 38 16.05 -0.23 2.34
CA LEU A 38 15.14 -1.27 2.79
C LEU A 38 13.82 -1.30 2.01
N TYR A 39 13.23 -0.14 1.72
CA TYR A 39 11.82 -0.04 1.32
C TYR A 39 11.57 0.67 -0.01
N LYS A 40 12.58 1.33 -0.61
CA LYS A 40 12.44 1.87 -1.97
C LYS A 40 12.71 0.74 -2.97
N ALA A 41 11.74 0.47 -3.85
CA ALA A 41 12.01 -0.35 -5.02
C ALA A 41 13.08 0.32 -5.88
N ILE A 42 14.10 -0.43 -6.30
CA ILE A 42 15.19 0.11 -7.12
C ILE A 42 15.33 -0.68 -8.42
N ASP A 43 15.76 0.00 -9.47
CA ASP A 43 16.15 -0.64 -10.72
C ASP A 43 17.65 -0.99 -10.77
N GLU A 44 18.07 -1.67 -11.83
CA GLU A 44 19.48 -2.07 -12.02
C GLU A 44 20.44 -0.89 -12.20
N LYS A 45 19.95 0.28 -12.64
CA LYS A 45 20.78 1.48 -12.78
C LYS A 45 21.01 2.11 -11.41
N GLU A 46 19.95 2.33 -10.64
CA GLU A 46 20.01 2.83 -9.27
C GLU A 46 20.85 1.91 -8.39
N LYS A 47 20.70 0.59 -8.56
CA LYS A 47 21.52 -0.41 -7.85
C LYS A 47 23.02 -0.19 -8.08
N LYS A 48 23.45 -0.05 -9.33
CA LYS A 48 24.86 0.21 -9.68
C LYS A 48 25.38 1.53 -9.11
N GLU A 49 24.52 2.54 -8.97
CA GLU A 49 24.88 3.81 -8.34
C GLU A 49 25.06 3.64 -6.83
N ILE A 50 24.15 2.90 -6.18
CA ILE A 50 24.25 2.55 -4.75
C ILE A 50 25.48 1.68 -4.47
N ASP A 51 25.77 0.68 -5.30
CA ASP A 51 26.93 -0.21 -5.15
C ASP A 51 28.23 0.60 -5.05
N LYS A 52 28.42 1.61 -5.91
CA LYS A 52 29.59 2.51 -5.87
C LYS A 52 29.70 3.29 -4.55
N ILE A 53 28.56 3.72 -3.99
CA ILE A 53 28.53 4.43 -2.70
C ILE A 53 28.92 3.46 -1.57
N VAL A 54 28.32 2.27 -1.57
CA VAL A 54 28.57 1.23 -0.55
C VAL A 54 30.02 0.76 -0.59
N GLU A 55 30.60 0.55 -1.77
CA GLU A 55 32.02 0.22 -1.96
C GLU A 55 32.94 1.33 -1.42
N LYS A 56 32.63 2.60 -1.71
CA LYS A 56 33.40 3.74 -1.20
C LYS A 56 33.38 3.83 0.33
N CYS A 57 32.32 3.36 0.97
CA CYS A 57 32.19 3.29 2.43
C CYS A 57 32.82 2.03 3.06
N ASN A 58 33.47 1.17 2.25
CA ASN A 58 33.98 -0.14 2.68
C ASN A 58 32.89 -1.04 3.29
N ALA A 59 31.67 -0.95 2.77
CA ALA A 59 30.49 -1.61 3.33
C ALA A 59 29.88 -2.66 2.38
N ALA A 60 30.69 -3.23 1.47
CA ALA A 60 30.23 -4.26 0.52
C ALA A 60 29.54 -5.46 1.22
N SER A 61 29.96 -5.75 2.46
CA SER A 61 29.40 -6.80 3.30
C SER A 61 28.01 -6.47 3.88
N ILE A 62 27.43 -5.28 3.67
CA ILE A 62 26.15 -4.84 4.27
C ILE A 62 25.00 -5.84 4.05
N HIS A 63 25.00 -6.58 2.94
CA HIS A 63 24.03 -7.63 2.64
C HIS A 63 24.08 -8.81 3.63
N GLN A 64 25.23 -9.04 4.27
CA GLN A 64 25.48 -10.13 5.23
C GLN A 64 24.92 -9.84 6.64
N ILE A 65 24.43 -8.63 6.92
CA ILE A 65 23.78 -8.30 8.20
C ILE A 65 22.64 -9.29 8.51
N LYS A 66 21.93 -9.76 7.47
CA LYS A 66 20.85 -10.75 7.59
C LYS A 66 21.32 -12.15 7.96
N GLU A 67 22.61 -12.47 7.78
CA GLU A 67 23.18 -13.78 8.08
C GLU A 67 23.68 -13.88 9.54
N PHE A 68 23.33 -12.93 10.41
CA PHE A 68 23.76 -12.86 11.82
C PHE A 68 25.29 -12.80 12.02
N LYS A 69 26.07 -12.48 10.98
CA LYS A 69 27.53 -12.27 11.04
C LYS A 69 27.88 -10.83 11.43
N PHE A 70 27.21 -10.29 12.45
CA PHE A 70 27.23 -8.87 12.80
C PHE A 70 28.59 -8.37 13.33
N ARG A 71 29.35 -9.20 14.05
CA ARG A 71 30.60 -8.78 14.70
C ARG A 71 31.74 -8.42 13.73
N PRO A 72 32.05 -9.24 12.70
CA PRO A 72 33.05 -8.87 11.69
C PRO A 72 32.68 -7.61 10.91
N LEU A 73 31.37 -7.42 10.62
CA LEU A 73 30.83 -6.27 9.90
C LEU A 73 31.11 -4.92 10.57
N ILE A 74 30.97 -4.84 11.90
CA ILE A 74 31.22 -3.60 12.66
C ILE A 74 32.67 -3.11 12.45
N SER A 75 33.64 -4.02 12.36
CA SER A 75 35.04 -3.64 12.16
C SER A 75 35.37 -3.24 10.72
N GLU A 76 34.54 -3.58 9.74
CA GLU A 76 34.76 -3.32 8.32
C GLU A 76 34.21 -1.96 7.89
N ILE A 77 33.04 -1.57 8.39
CA ILE A 77 32.35 -0.34 7.98
C ILE A 77 33.01 0.87 8.67
N THR A 78 33.76 1.65 7.89
CA THR A 78 34.57 2.78 8.40
C THR A 78 33.85 4.12 8.37
N SER A 79 32.70 4.20 7.69
CA SER A 79 31.94 5.43 7.51
C SER A 79 30.45 5.19 7.37
N ILE A 80 29.64 6.20 7.75
CA ILE A 80 28.19 6.17 7.58
C ILE A 80 27.86 6.18 6.09
N ILE A 81 27.02 5.25 5.66
CA ILE A 81 26.53 5.20 4.29
C ILE A 81 25.42 6.24 4.13
N SER A 82 25.67 7.19 3.23
CA SER A 82 24.71 8.22 2.88
C SER A 82 24.46 8.24 1.38
N ILE A 83 23.23 7.91 1.01
CA ILE A 83 22.76 7.90 -0.37
C ILE A 83 22.04 9.23 -0.60
N PRO A 84 22.41 9.97 -1.66
CA PRO A 84 21.67 11.17 -2.05
C PRO A 84 20.18 10.81 -2.19
N SER A 85 19.33 11.44 -1.38
CA SER A 85 17.90 11.16 -1.44
C SER A 85 17.37 11.56 -2.83
N SER A 86 17.08 10.58 -3.66
CA SER A 86 16.46 10.80 -4.98
C SER A 86 14.94 10.91 -4.90
N SER A 87 14.35 10.63 -3.74
CA SER A 87 12.90 10.55 -3.59
C SER A 87 12.36 11.68 -2.72
N SER A 88 11.61 12.59 -3.34
CA SER A 88 10.71 13.53 -2.65
C SER A 88 9.45 12.85 -2.10
N HIS A 89 9.23 11.58 -2.42
CA HIS A 89 8.01 10.84 -2.04
C HIS A 89 8.03 10.38 -0.59
N PHE A 90 9.22 10.20 -0.01
CA PHE A 90 9.30 9.92 1.41
C PHE A 90 9.28 11.25 2.16
N CYS A 91 8.20 11.50 2.90
CA CYS A 91 8.14 12.59 3.86
C CYS A 91 9.04 12.23 5.05
N LEU A 92 10.35 12.33 4.83
CA LEU A 92 11.36 11.92 5.79
C LEU A 92 11.56 13.01 6.86
N ASP A 93 11.29 14.26 6.54
CA ASP A 93 11.34 15.33 7.54
C ASP A 93 10.01 15.48 8.32
N ASP A 94 9.17 14.44 8.30
CA ASP A 94 7.90 14.40 9.01
C ASP A 94 8.13 14.26 10.53
N ALA A 95 7.65 15.24 11.30
CA ALA A 95 7.68 15.23 12.77
C ALA A 95 6.97 14.00 13.39
N ASN A 96 6.23 13.23 12.60
CA ASN A 96 5.48 12.05 13.00
C ASN A 96 6.22 10.73 12.79
N LEU A 97 7.37 10.69 12.09
CA LEU A 97 8.19 9.47 11.95
C LEU A 97 8.73 8.93 13.29
N THR A 98 8.63 9.73 14.36
CA THR A 98 9.03 9.37 15.74
C THR A 98 7.87 9.03 16.67
N LYS A 99 6.62 9.12 16.22
CA LYS A 99 5.44 8.90 17.07
C LYS A 99 4.89 7.48 16.85
N SER A 100 4.41 6.83 17.92
CA SER A 100 3.97 5.43 17.92
C SER A 100 2.45 5.17 17.96
N VAL A 101 1.95 4.32 17.05
CA VAL A 101 0.67 3.59 17.23
C VAL A 101 0.94 2.29 17.98
N LYS A 102 0.22 2.05 19.08
CA LYS A 102 0.24 0.76 19.78
C LYS A 102 -0.29 -0.31 18.82
N VAL A 103 0.49 -1.30 18.40
CA VAL A 103 0.02 -2.39 17.50
C VAL A 103 -1.19 -3.15 18.06
N SER A 104 -1.40 -3.15 19.39
CA SER A 104 -2.64 -3.66 20.00
C SER A 104 -3.90 -2.90 19.58
N SER A 105 -3.79 -1.61 19.22
CA SER A 105 -4.88 -0.83 18.63
C SER A 105 -5.14 -1.20 17.17
N LEU A 106 -4.11 -1.55 16.38
CA LEU A 106 -4.28 -2.17 15.06
C LEU A 106 -4.98 -3.52 15.19
N LYS A 107 -4.61 -4.34 16.19
CA LYS A 107 -5.26 -5.62 16.48
C LYS A 107 -6.74 -5.44 16.88
N GLN A 108 -7.08 -4.42 17.66
CA GLN A 108 -8.46 -4.03 18.03
C GLN A 108 -9.25 -3.31 16.92
N ASN A 109 -8.56 -2.76 15.92
CA ASN A 109 -9.17 -2.12 14.75
C ASN A 109 -9.38 -3.14 13.63
N ALA A 110 -8.46 -4.10 13.46
CA ALA A 110 -8.54 -5.21 12.51
C ALA A 110 -9.43 -6.38 13.00
N THR A 111 -9.93 -6.41 14.25
CA THR A 111 -10.72 -7.54 14.81
C THR A 111 -12.10 -7.76 14.17
N LYS A 112 -12.35 -7.23 12.97
CA LYS A 112 -13.52 -7.56 12.13
C LYS A 112 -13.13 -8.09 10.74
N CYS A 113 -11.92 -8.63 10.60
CA CYS A 113 -11.54 -9.47 9.46
C CYS A 113 -12.11 -10.88 9.61
N VAL A 114 -13.36 -11.14 9.22
CA VAL A 114 -13.90 -12.52 9.17
C VAL A 114 -13.82 -13.03 7.73
N ASN A 115 -13.20 -14.20 7.55
CA ASN A 115 -13.09 -15.05 6.35
C ASN A 115 -13.64 -14.43 5.05
N GLN A 116 -12.77 -13.82 4.25
CA GLN A 116 -13.16 -13.33 2.92
C GLN A 116 -12.81 -14.37 1.86
N ASP A 117 -13.77 -15.21 1.53
CA ASP A 117 -13.86 -15.79 0.19
C ASP A 117 -14.72 -14.84 -0.65
N LEU A 118 -14.17 -14.36 -1.76
CA LEU A 118 -14.77 -13.36 -2.65
C LEU A 118 -16.02 -13.84 -3.40
N GLU A 119 -16.70 -14.89 -2.93
CA GLU A 119 -17.85 -15.48 -3.62
C GLU A 119 -19.20 -14.87 -3.22
N ASN A 120 -19.30 -14.04 -2.16
CA ASN A 120 -20.52 -13.25 -1.84
C ASN A 120 -20.24 -12.17 -0.78
N VAL A 121 -19.57 -11.07 -1.16
CA VAL A 121 -18.96 -10.09 -0.22
C VAL A 121 -19.90 -8.97 0.23
N THR A 122 -21.21 -9.20 0.34
CA THR A 122 -22.13 -8.20 0.92
C THR A 122 -21.99 -8.08 2.45
N LYS A 123 -21.23 -8.95 3.13
CA LYS A 123 -21.16 -9.02 4.60
C LYS A 123 -19.77 -8.87 5.26
N ASN A 124 -18.65 -8.88 4.54
CA ASN A 124 -17.32 -8.94 5.16
C ASN A 124 -16.49 -7.67 4.87
N LEU A 125 -16.56 -6.69 5.78
CA LEU A 125 -15.90 -5.38 5.68
C LEU A 125 -14.78 -5.21 6.72
N LEU A 126 -13.63 -4.74 6.24
CA LEU A 126 -12.43 -4.49 7.04
C LEU A 126 -12.47 -3.10 7.71
N ASP A 127 -12.76 -3.02 9.01
CA ASP A 127 -12.83 -1.77 9.80
C ASP A 127 -11.49 -1.03 9.97
N GLN A 128 -11.24 -0.01 9.16
CA GLN A 128 -10.03 0.83 9.28
C GLN A 128 -10.15 1.96 10.33
N LYS A 129 -11.34 2.29 10.86
CA LYS A 129 -11.58 3.48 11.71
C LYS A 129 -10.92 4.76 11.15
N SER A 130 -10.46 5.69 11.98
CA SER A 130 -9.73 6.91 11.56
C SER A 130 -8.27 6.63 11.18
N SER A 131 -8.02 5.65 10.31
CA SER A 131 -6.68 5.32 9.84
C SER A 131 -6.61 5.30 8.31
N ASN A 132 -5.47 5.74 7.74
CA ASN A 132 -5.25 5.80 6.29
C ASN A 132 -4.87 4.40 5.71
N LEU A 133 -5.64 3.35 6.05
CA LEU A 133 -5.34 1.94 5.69
C LEU A 133 -5.94 1.51 4.35
N CYS A 134 -6.70 2.38 3.68
CA CYS A 134 -7.44 2.05 2.47
C CYS A 134 -6.59 1.43 1.36
N VAL A 135 -5.36 1.94 1.16
CA VAL A 135 -4.40 1.42 0.19
C VAL A 135 -3.90 0.01 0.53
N PRO A 136 -3.26 -0.24 1.68
CA PRO A 136 -2.79 -1.58 2.01
C PRO A 136 -3.93 -2.59 2.18
N ILE A 137 -5.13 -2.16 2.58
CA ILE A 137 -6.32 -3.01 2.56
C ILE A 137 -6.66 -3.45 1.14
N SER A 138 -6.74 -2.50 0.20
CA SER A 138 -7.05 -2.83 -1.20
C SER A 138 -5.98 -3.76 -1.79
N VAL A 139 -4.69 -3.51 -1.53
CA VAL A 139 -3.60 -4.39 -1.98
C VAL A 139 -3.68 -5.79 -1.36
N ALA A 140 -4.01 -5.91 -0.07
CA ALA A 140 -4.22 -7.20 0.58
C ALA A 140 -5.35 -7.99 -0.10
N THR A 141 -6.46 -7.31 -0.43
CA THR A 141 -7.58 -7.93 -1.16
C THR A 141 -7.17 -8.42 -2.55
N LEU A 142 -6.45 -7.59 -3.32
CA LEU A 142 -5.92 -7.99 -4.63
C LEU A 142 -5.00 -9.20 -4.53
N LEU A 143 -4.13 -9.22 -3.51
CA LEU A 143 -3.17 -10.29 -3.31
C LEU A 143 -3.85 -11.61 -2.94
N ARG A 144 -4.83 -11.59 -2.04
CA ARG A 144 -5.61 -12.79 -1.70
C ARG A 144 -6.37 -13.35 -2.90
N PHE A 145 -6.97 -12.48 -3.72
CA PHE A 145 -7.58 -12.90 -4.97
C PHE A 145 -6.54 -13.59 -5.88
N ALA A 146 -5.37 -12.99 -6.06
CA ALA A 146 -4.31 -13.54 -6.90
C ALA A 146 -3.76 -14.87 -6.36
N MET A 147 -3.59 -15.02 -5.05
CA MET A 147 -3.18 -16.28 -4.44
C MET A 147 -4.18 -17.41 -4.73
N LYS A 148 -5.47 -17.14 -4.53
CA LYS A 148 -6.55 -18.12 -4.77
C LYS A 148 -6.66 -18.47 -6.26
N ASN A 149 -6.73 -17.47 -7.13
CA ASN A 149 -7.11 -17.67 -8.54
C ASN A 149 -5.92 -17.90 -9.46
N ASP A 150 -4.79 -17.21 -9.24
CA ASP A 150 -3.62 -17.36 -10.11
C ASP A 150 -2.73 -18.54 -9.67
N LEU A 151 -2.69 -18.88 -8.38
CA LEU A 151 -1.85 -19.96 -7.85
C LEU A 151 -2.62 -21.19 -7.35
N GLY A 152 -3.97 -21.13 -7.31
CA GLY A 152 -4.79 -22.20 -6.73
C GLY A 152 -4.56 -22.42 -5.24
N PHE A 153 -4.03 -21.40 -4.53
CA PHE A 153 -3.70 -21.52 -3.11
C PHE A 153 -4.96 -21.37 -2.26
N VAL A 154 -5.21 -22.36 -1.42
CA VAL A 154 -6.27 -22.35 -0.41
C VAL A 154 -5.57 -22.41 0.94
N ASP A 155 -5.83 -21.43 1.80
CA ASP A 155 -5.35 -21.47 3.18
C ASP A 155 -6.13 -22.56 3.92
N LYS A 156 -5.53 -23.74 4.06
CA LYS A 156 -6.18 -24.96 4.58
C LYS A 156 -6.00 -25.14 6.09
N ASN A 157 -5.24 -24.27 6.75
CA ASN A 157 -4.86 -24.46 8.16
C ASN A 157 -5.80 -23.66 9.08
N ASP A 158 -6.88 -24.31 9.52
CA ASP A 158 -7.84 -23.79 10.49
C ASP A 158 -7.20 -23.41 11.85
N ASP A 159 -6.05 -23.99 12.20
CA ASP A 159 -5.42 -23.75 13.52
C ASP A 159 -4.64 -22.42 13.61
N TYR A 160 -4.21 -21.81 12.50
CA TYR A 160 -3.35 -20.60 12.54
C TYR A 160 -3.63 -19.51 11.48
N ASP A 161 -4.36 -19.78 10.39
CA ASP A 161 -4.78 -18.82 9.35
C ASP A 161 -3.68 -17.79 8.99
N LEU A 162 -2.53 -18.28 8.52
CA LEU A 162 -1.31 -17.48 8.33
C LEU A 162 -1.39 -16.54 7.13
N TYR A 163 -2.27 -16.83 6.17
CA TYR A 163 -2.52 -16.01 4.99
C TYR A 163 -3.90 -15.34 5.04
N SER A 164 -4.42 -15.13 6.25
CA SER A 164 -5.60 -14.32 6.47
C SER A 164 -5.41 -12.88 5.98
N ALA A 165 -6.53 -12.20 5.74
CA ALA A 165 -6.52 -10.78 5.38
C ALA A 165 -5.81 -9.91 6.44
N GLU A 166 -5.96 -10.25 7.73
CA GLU A 166 -5.29 -9.54 8.82
C GLU A 166 -3.77 -9.76 8.77
N LYS A 167 -3.32 -11.00 8.52
CA LYS A 167 -1.90 -11.34 8.49
C LYS A 167 -1.21 -10.70 7.29
N ILE A 168 -1.80 -10.79 6.11
CA ILE A 168 -1.29 -10.14 4.91
C ILE A 168 -1.25 -8.63 5.10
N LEU A 169 -2.33 -8.01 5.60
CA LEU A 169 -2.38 -6.58 5.87
C LEU A 169 -1.30 -6.15 6.87
N SER A 170 -1.14 -6.90 7.97
CA SER A 170 -0.14 -6.63 9.01
C SER A 170 1.27 -6.72 8.43
N THR A 171 1.58 -7.76 7.66
CA THR A 171 2.88 -7.91 6.98
C THR A 171 3.13 -6.78 5.98
N LEU A 172 2.11 -6.34 5.24
CA LEU A 172 2.22 -5.19 4.33
C LEU A 172 2.63 -3.91 5.08
N ILE A 173 1.96 -3.60 6.20
CA ILE A 173 2.13 -2.33 6.92
C ILE A 173 3.23 -2.33 7.99
N LEU A 174 3.79 -3.51 8.32
CA LEU A 174 4.85 -3.65 9.34
C LEU A 174 6.20 -4.05 8.76
N ILE A 175 6.22 -4.83 7.67
CA ILE A 175 7.45 -5.38 7.08
C ILE A 175 7.66 -4.92 5.64
N VAL A 176 6.68 -5.10 4.76
CA VAL A 176 6.90 -4.88 3.31
C VAL A 176 7.11 -3.40 3.00
N TYR A 177 6.16 -2.57 3.42
CA TYR A 177 6.20 -1.13 3.27
C TYR A 177 5.63 -0.50 4.54
N PRO A 178 6.45 -0.40 5.60
CA PRO A 178 6.00 0.07 6.88
C PRO A 178 5.48 1.50 6.77
N ARG A 179 4.33 1.77 7.39
CA ARG A 179 3.65 3.08 7.26
C ARG A 179 4.24 4.19 8.13
N SER A 180 5.28 3.87 8.88
CA SER A 180 5.95 4.74 9.85
C SER A 180 7.13 3.97 10.45
N MET A 181 7.98 4.69 11.19
CA MET A 181 8.99 4.12 12.09
C MET A 181 8.48 4.11 13.56
N ALA A 182 7.16 4.06 13.70
CA ALA A 182 6.39 4.27 14.91
C ALA A 182 6.65 3.22 16.02
N GLY A 183 7.57 3.50 16.94
CA GLY A 183 7.84 2.70 18.15
C GLY A 183 9.13 3.06 18.88
N LEU A 184 9.83 4.09 18.42
CA LEU A 184 10.86 4.83 19.14
C LEU A 184 10.27 6.03 19.94
N ASN A 185 8.97 6.00 20.22
CA ASN A 185 8.26 7.11 20.85
C ASN A 185 8.60 7.23 22.34
N LEU A 186 9.16 8.38 22.74
CA LEU A 186 9.40 8.73 24.14
C LEU A 186 8.12 9.16 24.90
N ASN A 187 6.98 9.36 24.21
CA ASN A 187 5.71 9.83 24.79
C ASN A 187 4.43 9.29 24.08
N PRO A 188 3.95 8.08 24.43
CA PRO A 188 2.84 7.37 23.77
C PRO A 188 1.42 7.88 24.09
N LYS A 189 1.26 9.09 24.66
CA LYS A 189 -0.05 9.59 25.16
C LYS A 189 -0.74 10.62 24.25
N LYS A 190 -0.12 11.04 23.14
CA LYS A 190 -0.76 11.96 22.18
C LYS A 190 -1.41 11.14 21.06
N GLU A 191 -2.69 11.38 20.80
CA GLU A 191 -3.37 10.81 19.63
C GLU A 191 -2.66 11.28 18.35
N GLU A 192 -2.37 10.34 17.45
CA GLU A 192 -1.75 10.62 16.16
C GLU A 192 -2.83 10.90 15.12
N SER A 193 -2.83 12.12 14.59
CA SER A 193 -3.74 12.57 13.53
C SER A 193 -3.12 12.56 12.14
N GLU A 194 -1.82 12.26 12.01
CA GLU A 194 -1.02 12.43 10.79
C GLU A 194 -0.21 11.15 10.50
N PHE A 195 -0.36 10.59 9.30
CA PHE A 195 0.25 9.32 8.86
C PHE A 195 0.96 9.50 7.52
N GLN A 196 1.95 8.65 7.22
CA GLN A 196 2.54 8.62 5.87
C GLN A 196 1.44 8.36 4.83
N LEU A 197 1.47 9.15 3.75
CA LEU A 197 0.65 8.92 2.58
C LEU A 197 1.15 7.65 1.89
N ASN A 198 0.29 6.65 1.82
CA ASN A 198 0.56 5.46 1.02
C ASN A 198 0.07 5.71 -0.39
N GLU A 199 0.98 6.05 -1.30
CA GLU A 199 0.68 5.99 -2.73
C GLU A 199 0.56 4.52 -3.15
N ILE A 200 -0.52 4.19 -3.84
CA ILE A 200 -0.81 2.82 -4.28
C ILE A 200 0.32 2.24 -5.14
N GLU A 201 0.88 3.07 -6.03
CA GLU A 201 1.98 2.66 -6.92
C GLU A 201 3.22 2.26 -6.12
N LEU A 202 3.61 3.03 -5.11
CA LEU A 202 4.77 2.71 -4.27
C LEU A 202 4.60 1.37 -3.54
N LEU A 203 3.41 1.10 -3.00
CA LEU A 203 3.14 -0.17 -2.32
C LEU A 203 3.16 -1.35 -3.29
N LEU A 204 2.55 -1.20 -4.48
CA LEU A 204 2.54 -2.24 -5.52
C LEU A 204 3.95 -2.50 -6.09
N GLU A 205 4.72 -1.44 -6.29
CA GLU A 205 6.12 -1.55 -6.69
C GLU A 205 6.94 -2.27 -5.64
N ARG A 206 6.82 -1.88 -4.37
CA ARG A 206 7.53 -2.56 -3.28
C ARG A 206 7.11 -4.03 -3.14
N LEU A 207 5.84 -4.32 -3.40
CA LEU A 207 5.31 -5.69 -3.39
C LEU A 207 5.96 -6.55 -4.48
N CYS A 208 6.10 -6.02 -5.70
CA CYS A 208 6.56 -6.79 -6.86
C CYS A 208 8.08 -6.67 -7.16
N LYS A 209 8.77 -5.63 -6.68
CA LYS A 209 10.19 -5.37 -6.94
C LYS A 209 11.02 -5.57 -5.67
N LYS A 210 12.29 -5.93 -5.85
CA LYS A 210 13.28 -5.97 -4.77
C LYS A 210 13.69 -4.54 -4.41
N THR A 211 14.21 -4.39 -3.20
CA THR A 211 14.96 -3.19 -2.81
C THR A 211 16.44 -3.53 -2.82
N TYR A 212 17.29 -2.59 -2.42
CA TYR A 212 18.73 -2.90 -2.32
C TYR A 212 18.99 -4.01 -1.31
N LEU A 213 18.30 -3.98 -0.17
CA LEU A 213 18.56 -4.89 0.95
C LEU A 213 17.49 -5.96 1.11
N MET A 214 16.29 -5.82 0.53
CA MET A 214 15.16 -6.72 0.78
C MET A 214 14.64 -7.40 -0.48
N GLU A 215 14.18 -8.64 -0.29
CA GLU A 215 13.40 -9.38 -1.28
C GLU A 215 12.06 -8.69 -1.59
N THR A 216 11.42 -9.09 -2.69
CA THR A 216 10.10 -8.59 -3.08
C THR A 216 9.09 -8.77 -1.95
N GLY A 217 8.17 -7.81 -1.77
CA GLY A 217 7.15 -7.93 -0.74
C GLY A 217 6.29 -9.19 -0.91
N TRP A 218 6.07 -9.63 -2.14
CA TRP A 218 5.40 -10.89 -2.42
C TRP A 218 6.18 -12.08 -1.86
N ASN A 219 7.49 -12.16 -2.07
CA ASN A 219 8.29 -13.26 -1.55
C ASN A 219 8.34 -13.26 -0.01
N ILE A 220 8.29 -12.09 0.62
CA ILE A 220 8.13 -11.95 2.08
C ILE A 220 6.81 -12.58 2.51
N ILE A 221 5.69 -12.15 1.91
CA ILE A 221 4.35 -12.67 2.26
C ILE A 221 4.25 -14.17 1.96
N ARG A 222 4.80 -14.64 0.85
CA ARG A 222 4.81 -16.07 0.48
C ARG A 222 5.48 -16.93 1.54
N GLN A 223 6.44 -16.39 2.29
CA GLN A 223 7.21 -17.12 3.32
C GLN A 223 6.64 -16.98 4.73
N LEU A 224 5.40 -16.51 4.90
CA LEU A 224 4.80 -16.39 6.23
C LEU A 224 4.68 -17.73 6.96
N ASP A 225 4.38 -18.83 6.26
CA ASP A 225 4.48 -20.17 6.83
C ASP A 225 5.94 -20.62 6.90
N LYS A 226 6.33 -21.38 7.92
CA LYS A 226 7.67 -21.99 8.02
C LYS A 226 7.81 -23.21 7.11
N ASP A 227 6.71 -23.94 6.90
CA ASP A 227 6.71 -25.23 6.21
C ASP A 227 6.51 -24.99 4.71
N GLU A 228 7.52 -25.33 3.88
CA GLU A 228 7.48 -25.02 2.43
C GLU A 228 6.27 -25.63 1.71
N LYS A 229 5.75 -26.75 2.21
CA LYS A 229 4.55 -27.44 1.70
C LYS A 229 3.25 -26.64 1.89
N ASP A 230 3.21 -25.76 2.89
CA ASP A 230 2.04 -24.98 3.29
C ASP A 230 2.11 -23.53 2.77
N ARG A 231 3.21 -23.17 2.10
CA ARG A 231 3.39 -21.88 1.42
C ARG A 231 2.70 -21.86 0.06
N PRO A 232 2.26 -20.68 -0.42
CA PRO A 232 1.96 -20.50 -1.83
C PRO A 232 3.16 -20.85 -2.70
N LYS A 233 2.88 -21.42 -3.87
CA LYS A 233 3.89 -21.82 -4.84
C LYS A 233 4.83 -20.66 -5.19
N LYS A 234 6.09 -20.98 -5.47
CA LYS A 234 7.07 -20.01 -5.97
C LYS A 234 6.52 -19.36 -7.23
N SER A 235 6.53 -18.03 -7.23
CA SER A 235 5.83 -17.22 -8.22
C SER A 235 6.38 -15.81 -8.27
N THR A 236 6.18 -15.13 -9.40
CA THR A 236 6.46 -13.70 -9.58
C THR A 236 5.20 -12.87 -9.34
N CYS A 237 5.40 -11.63 -8.90
CA CYS A 237 4.37 -10.61 -8.73
C CYS A 237 4.50 -9.57 -9.84
N LYS A 238 3.39 -9.23 -10.49
CA LYS A 238 3.30 -8.08 -11.40
C LYS A 238 2.01 -7.32 -11.12
N PHE A 239 2.04 -6.02 -11.31
CA PHE A 239 0.85 -5.19 -11.30
C PHE A 239 0.71 -4.48 -12.65
N GLU A 240 -0.53 -4.22 -13.05
CA GLU A 240 -0.86 -3.53 -14.30
C GLU A 240 -1.69 -2.30 -13.97
N LYS A 241 -1.36 -1.18 -14.63
CA LYS A 241 -2.14 0.05 -14.57
C LYS A 241 -3.10 0.04 -15.77
N VAL A 242 -4.40 0.12 -15.50
CA VAL A 242 -5.46 0.08 -16.51
C VAL A 242 -6.29 1.35 -16.46
N LEU A 243 -6.83 1.75 -17.62
CA LEU A 243 -7.75 2.87 -17.72
C LEU A 243 -9.20 2.40 -17.58
N LEU A 244 -9.94 3.03 -16.68
CA LEU A 244 -11.39 2.88 -16.56
C LEU A 244 -12.08 3.76 -17.61
N HIS A 245 -13.09 3.23 -18.28
CA HIS A 245 -13.88 3.92 -19.29
C HIS A 245 -15.23 3.23 -19.51
N GLU A 246 -16.12 3.82 -20.30
CA GLU A 246 -17.49 3.32 -20.52
C GLU A 246 -17.58 1.87 -21.02
N ASN A 247 -16.58 1.42 -21.78
CA ASN A 247 -16.53 0.10 -22.41
C ASN A 247 -15.53 -0.84 -21.69
N PHE A 248 -15.09 -0.48 -20.48
CA PHE A 248 -14.13 -1.29 -19.73
C PHE A 248 -14.73 -2.66 -19.39
N VAL A 249 -13.97 -3.73 -19.69
CA VAL A 249 -14.38 -5.10 -19.41
C VAL A 249 -13.71 -5.58 -18.13
N PHE A 250 -14.52 -5.86 -17.12
CA PHE A 250 -14.02 -6.40 -15.86
C PHE A 250 -13.57 -7.85 -16.04
N SER A 251 -12.32 -8.13 -15.65
CA SER A 251 -11.74 -9.47 -15.69
C SER A 251 -11.31 -9.99 -14.33
N ARG A 252 -10.93 -9.10 -13.41
CA ARG A 252 -10.49 -9.40 -12.04
C ARG A 252 -10.57 -8.15 -11.17
N PRO A 253 -10.53 -8.30 -9.83
CA PRO A 253 -10.56 -7.16 -8.93
C PRO A 253 -9.45 -6.14 -9.20
N LEU A 254 -9.80 -4.85 -9.02
CA LEU A 254 -8.89 -3.72 -9.21
C LEU A 254 -8.88 -2.82 -7.99
N SER A 255 -7.71 -2.25 -7.68
CA SER A 255 -7.59 -1.15 -6.74
C SER A 255 -7.90 0.16 -7.48
N VAL A 256 -8.89 0.91 -7.01
CA VAL A 256 -9.33 2.18 -7.63
C VAL A 256 -9.31 3.30 -6.62
N THR A 257 -8.98 4.52 -7.06
CA THR A 257 -9.02 5.70 -6.20
C THR A 257 -10.31 6.48 -6.47
N GLY A 258 -11.14 6.64 -5.45
CA GLY A 258 -12.30 7.51 -5.49
C GLY A 258 -11.98 8.92 -5.02
N ALA A 259 -12.70 9.89 -5.57
CA ALA A 259 -12.71 11.28 -5.16
C ALA A 259 -14.14 11.70 -4.79
N ILE A 260 -14.28 12.46 -3.70
CA ILE A 260 -15.56 13.02 -3.25
C ILE A 260 -15.34 14.43 -2.72
N ILE A 261 -16.23 15.36 -3.06
CA ILE A 261 -16.28 16.67 -2.41
C ILE A 261 -17.10 16.54 -1.14
N ILE A 262 -16.45 16.75 0.01
CA ILE A 262 -17.11 16.91 1.29
C ILE A 262 -17.45 18.40 1.44
N PRO A 263 -18.74 18.77 1.52
CA PRO A 263 -19.14 20.16 1.65
C PRO A 263 -18.66 20.75 2.97
N HIS A 264 -18.51 22.08 2.99
CA HIS A 264 -18.25 22.84 4.20
C HIS A 264 -19.27 22.51 5.30
N LYS A 265 -18.79 22.26 6.52
CA LYS A 265 -19.61 21.97 7.69
C LYS A 265 -19.06 22.67 8.92
N ILE A 266 -19.96 23.13 9.78
CA ILE A 266 -19.61 23.58 11.12
C ILE A 266 -20.20 22.55 12.09
N ILE A 267 -19.34 21.92 12.90
CA ILE A 267 -19.74 20.93 13.90
C ILE A 267 -19.19 21.38 15.24
N ASP A 268 -20.06 21.57 16.23
CA ASP A 268 -19.69 22.00 17.59
C ASP A 268 -18.80 23.26 17.64
N GLY A 269 -19.04 24.20 16.71
CA GLY A 269 -18.26 25.44 16.59
C GLY A 269 -16.89 25.28 15.92
N ILE A 270 -16.53 24.06 15.49
CA ILE A 270 -15.34 23.79 14.69
C ILE A 270 -15.70 23.90 13.21
N ASP A 271 -14.93 24.72 12.50
CA ASP A 271 -15.07 24.94 11.07
C ASP A 271 -14.32 23.86 10.27
N TYR A 272 -15.05 23.14 9.42
CA TYR A 272 -14.52 22.15 8.49
C TYR A 272 -14.73 22.66 7.06
N PRO A 273 -13.67 23.19 6.41
CA PRO A 273 -13.78 23.74 5.07
C PRO A 273 -14.14 22.66 4.04
N GLU A 274 -14.75 23.08 2.93
CA GLU A 274 -14.98 22.20 1.79
C GLU A 274 -13.64 21.64 1.30
N LYS A 275 -13.60 20.32 1.12
CA LYS A 275 -12.37 19.62 0.72
C LYS A 275 -12.67 18.42 -0.15
N VAL A 276 -11.80 18.19 -1.13
CA VAL A 276 -11.79 16.94 -1.89
C VAL A 276 -11.07 15.88 -1.09
N PHE A 277 -11.78 14.78 -0.87
CA PHE A 277 -11.30 13.63 -0.16
C PHE A 277 -11.05 12.48 -1.13
N PHE A 278 -9.90 11.82 -0.98
CA PHE A 278 -9.52 10.67 -1.77
C PHE A 278 -9.56 9.40 -0.93
N HIS A 279 -10.04 8.32 -1.51
CA HIS A 279 -10.14 7.04 -0.84
C HIS A 279 -9.84 5.87 -1.78
N GLN A 280 -8.97 4.95 -1.36
CA GLN A 280 -8.71 3.74 -2.13
C GLN A 280 -9.79 2.69 -1.85
N MET A 281 -10.37 2.16 -2.91
CA MET A 281 -11.43 1.15 -2.89
C MET A 281 -11.04 -0.05 -3.75
N THR A 282 -11.80 -1.13 -3.64
CA THR A 282 -11.64 -2.29 -4.52
C THR A 282 -12.84 -2.40 -5.44
N LEU A 283 -12.61 -2.33 -6.75
CA LEU A 283 -13.59 -2.66 -7.78
C LEU A 283 -13.70 -4.19 -7.86
N ASP A 284 -14.88 -4.70 -7.51
CA ASP A 284 -15.15 -6.12 -7.34
C ASP A 284 -15.78 -6.76 -8.59
N ARG A 285 -16.64 -6.02 -9.28
CA ARG A 285 -17.31 -6.46 -10.51
C ARG A 285 -17.95 -5.28 -11.24
N ILE A 286 -18.46 -5.57 -12.43
CA ILE A 286 -19.35 -4.67 -13.17
C ILE A 286 -20.72 -5.32 -13.29
N GLU A 287 -21.77 -4.58 -12.97
CA GLU A 287 -23.15 -5.04 -13.01
C GLU A 287 -24.01 -3.96 -13.65
N ASN A 288 -24.74 -4.28 -14.72
CA ASN A 288 -25.65 -3.34 -15.41
C ASN A 288 -25.02 -2.00 -15.82
N GLY A 289 -23.75 -2.02 -16.27
CA GLY A 289 -23.03 -0.80 -16.67
C GLY A 289 -22.55 0.05 -15.48
N GLU A 290 -22.47 -0.53 -14.28
CA GLU A 290 -21.99 0.11 -13.07
C GLU A 290 -20.77 -0.62 -12.50
N TYR A 291 -19.74 0.15 -12.16
CA TYR A 291 -18.66 -0.28 -11.28
C TYR A 291 -19.22 -0.53 -9.88
N VAL A 292 -19.05 -1.75 -9.39
CA VAL A 292 -19.45 -2.15 -8.04
C VAL A 292 -18.21 -2.17 -7.15
N LEU A 293 -18.10 -1.19 -6.28
CA LEU A 293 -16.93 -0.94 -5.44
C LEU A 293 -17.21 -1.37 -4.00
N GLN A 294 -16.26 -2.06 -3.39
CA GLN A 294 -16.25 -2.31 -1.95
C GLN A 294 -15.72 -1.07 -1.22
N ASN A 295 -16.58 -0.46 -0.41
CA ASN A 295 -16.27 0.75 0.33
C ASN A 295 -15.75 0.41 1.73
N ASN A 296 -14.45 0.59 1.94
CA ASN A 296 -13.83 0.41 3.26
C ASN A 296 -13.83 1.72 4.07
N GLN A 297 -14.70 2.70 3.78
CA GLN A 297 -14.83 3.94 4.54
C GLN A 297 -15.98 3.84 5.56
N PHE A 298 -15.63 3.94 6.85
CA PHE A 298 -16.50 3.58 7.98
C PHE A 298 -17.46 4.68 8.44
N SER A 299 -17.35 5.90 7.93
CA SER A 299 -18.19 7.01 8.40
C SER A 299 -19.64 6.95 7.91
N ASP A 300 -19.96 6.10 6.93
CA ASP A 300 -21.32 5.97 6.40
C ASP A 300 -21.77 4.50 6.39
N LYS A 301 -22.65 4.15 7.33
CA LYS A 301 -23.24 2.79 7.45
C LYS A 301 -24.20 2.45 6.31
N SER A 302 -24.57 3.42 5.47
CA SER A 302 -25.67 3.28 4.51
C SER A 302 -25.30 2.57 3.21
N SER A 303 -24.01 2.42 2.87
CA SER A 303 -23.60 1.67 1.67
C SER A 303 -22.22 1.02 1.80
N THR A 304 -22.22 -0.26 2.17
CA THR A 304 -21.05 -1.16 2.11
C THR A 304 -20.50 -1.31 0.69
N VAL A 305 -21.32 -0.98 -0.30
CA VAL A 305 -21.05 -1.06 -1.73
C VAL A 305 -21.37 0.29 -2.36
N ILE A 306 -20.38 0.89 -3.03
CA ILE A 306 -20.57 2.08 -3.85
C ILE A 306 -20.78 1.63 -5.30
N ARG A 307 -21.79 2.20 -5.96
CA ARG A 307 -22.08 1.96 -7.38
C ARG A 307 -21.84 3.23 -8.18
N ILE A 308 -21.03 3.14 -9.23
CA ILE A 308 -20.70 4.28 -10.12
C ILE A 308 -20.89 3.83 -11.55
N LYS A 309 -21.69 4.56 -12.34
CA LYS A 309 -21.92 4.21 -13.75
C LYS A 309 -20.63 4.33 -14.55
N GLN A 310 -20.33 3.37 -15.44
CA GLN A 310 -19.12 3.39 -16.25
C GLN A 310 -19.01 4.62 -17.16
N ARG A 311 -20.17 5.14 -17.59
CA ARG A 311 -20.29 6.35 -18.40
C ARG A 311 -20.09 7.66 -17.63
N TYR A 312 -19.93 7.62 -16.30
CA TYR A 312 -19.70 8.84 -15.54
C TYR A 312 -18.29 9.36 -15.79
N PRO A 313 -18.12 10.68 -15.78
CA PRO A 313 -16.80 11.27 -15.92
C PRO A 313 -15.89 10.88 -14.76
N HIS A 314 -14.58 10.94 -15.02
CA HIS A 314 -13.55 10.59 -14.06
C HIS A 314 -12.94 11.86 -13.46
N TYR A 315 -12.55 11.80 -12.20
CA TYR A 315 -11.85 12.89 -11.54
C TYR A 315 -10.41 13.02 -12.08
N ALA A 316 -9.99 14.24 -12.36
CA ALA A 316 -8.61 14.60 -12.58
C ALA A 316 -8.28 15.92 -11.88
N ALA A 317 -7.00 16.13 -11.55
CA ALA A 317 -6.57 17.34 -10.87
C ALA A 317 -6.84 18.58 -11.74
N GLU A 318 -7.21 19.69 -11.09
CA GLU A 318 -7.57 20.93 -11.78
C GLU A 318 -6.57 21.40 -12.83
N PRO A 319 -5.25 21.47 -12.54
CA PRO A 319 -4.28 21.92 -13.53
C PRO A 319 -4.25 21.05 -14.79
N PHE A 320 -4.59 19.76 -14.66
CA PHE A 320 -4.62 18.83 -15.77
C PHE A 320 -5.84 19.08 -16.67
N VAL A 321 -7.03 19.21 -16.08
CA VAL A 321 -8.27 19.46 -16.83
C VAL A 321 -8.24 20.83 -17.50
N SER A 322 -7.81 21.87 -16.77
CA SER A 322 -7.71 23.23 -17.30
C SER A 322 -6.70 23.32 -18.45
N ASN A 323 -5.57 22.61 -18.35
CA ASN A 323 -4.61 22.55 -19.45
C ASN A 323 -5.17 21.79 -20.66
N LEU A 324 -5.91 20.69 -20.44
CA LEU A 324 -6.57 19.95 -21.50
C LEU A 324 -7.59 20.83 -22.24
N GLU A 325 -8.49 21.48 -21.52
CA GLU A 325 -9.50 22.36 -22.11
C GLU A 325 -8.86 23.52 -22.89
N ASN A 326 -7.79 24.12 -22.38
CA ASN A 326 -7.07 25.18 -23.09
C ASN A 326 -6.43 24.69 -24.41
N GLN A 327 -6.07 23.41 -24.51
CA GLN A 327 -5.43 22.84 -25.69
C GLN A 327 -6.45 22.32 -26.72
N THR A 328 -7.52 21.67 -26.27
CA THR A 328 -8.46 20.95 -27.14
C THR A 328 -9.82 21.62 -27.25
N GLY A 329 -10.15 22.54 -26.35
CA GLY A 329 -11.49 23.12 -26.20
C GLY A 329 -12.50 22.18 -25.53
N ASP A 330 -12.04 21.05 -24.98
CA ASP A 330 -12.87 20.08 -24.27
C ASP A 330 -12.14 19.47 -23.05
N ASN A 331 -12.90 18.79 -22.19
CA ASN A 331 -12.38 18.05 -21.04
C ASN A 331 -12.22 16.54 -21.34
N ILE A 332 -11.95 16.17 -22.59
CA ILE A 332 -11.88 14.77 -23.04
C ILE A 332 -10.43 14.31 -23.13
N PHE A 333 -10.04 13.44 -22.21
CA PHE A 333 -8.75 12.78 -22.27
C PHE A 333 -8.80 11.62 -23.28
N THR A 334 -7.83 11.59 -24.19
CA THR A 334 -7.71 10.55 -25.21
C THR A 334 -6.41 9.76 -25.00
N ASP A 335 -6.52 8.44 -24.85
CA ASP A 335 -5.39 7.50 -24.87
C ASP A 335 -5.63 6.42 -25.92
N GLY A 336 -4.93 6.51 -27.05
CA GLY A 336 -5.19 5.70 -28.23
C GLY A 336 -6.63 5.87 -28.72
N ASN A 337 -7.43 4.80 -28.62
CA ASN A 337 -8.85 4.79 -29.02
C ASN A 337 -9.80 5.03 -27.84
N ILE A 338 -9.29 5.17 -26.61
CA ILE A 338 -10.10 5.37 -25.41
C ILE A 338 -10.32 6.87 -25.23
N LYS A 339 -11.57 7.25 -25.00
CA LYS A 339 -11.96 8.63 -24.64
C LYS A 339 -12.59 8.63 -23.26
N ILE A 340 -12.14 9.55 -22.41
CA ILE A 340 -12.57 9.68 -21.02
C ILE A 340 -12.92 11.13 -20.77
N GLU A 341 -14.17 11.40 -20.39
CA GLU A 341 -14.57 12.71 -19.90
C GLU A 341 -14.00 12.92 -18.50
N LEU A 342 -13.32 14.05 -18.30
CA LEU A 342 -12.70 14.41 -17.02
C LEU A 342 -13.44 15.54 -16.33
N ILE A 343 -13.53 15.47 -15.00
CA ILE A 343 -14.10 16.51 -14.16
C ILE A 343 -13.19 16.84 -12.99
N ASN A 344 -13.44 17.98 -12.36
CA ASN A 344 -12.81 18.40 -11.12
C ASN A 344 -13.77 19.33 -10.34
N GLU A 345 -13.27 19.97 -9.30
CA GLU A 345 -13.99 20.89 -8.42
C GLU A 345 -14.61 22.10 -9.15
N GLN A 346 -13.97 22.58 -10.23
CA GLN A 346 -14.43 23.67 -11.08
C GLN A 346 -15.43 23.23 -12.16
N TYR A 347 -15.32 21.99 -12.68
CA TYR A 347 -16.19 21.45 -13.74
C TYR A 347 -17.36 20.61 -13.19
N TYR A 348 -18.13 21.17 -12.27
CA TYR A 348 -19.43 20.61 -11.82
C TYR A 348 -19.36 19.24 -11.12
N MET A 349 -18.25 18.90 -10.47
CA MET A 349 -18.22 17.74 -9.58
C MET A 349 -19.29 17.87 -8.49
N THR A 350 -20.26 16.95 -8.49
CA THR A 350 -21.40 17.02 -7.56
C THR A 350 -20.95 16.70 -6.13
N ARG A 351 -21.35 17.55 -5.17
CA ARG A 351 -21.05 17.36 -3.73
C ARG A 351 -21.64 16.05 -3.20
N ASN A 352 -20.95 15.44 -2.23
CA ASN A 352 -21.33 14.16 -1.62
C ASN A 352 -21.54 13.00 -2.61
N ARG A 353 -20.95 13.07 -3.80
CA ARG A 353 -20.99 12.01 -4.81
C ARG A 353 -19.58 11.53 -5.12
N TRP A 354 -19.44 10.21 -5.19
CA TRP A 354 -18.19 9.58 -5.58
C TRP A 354 -17.96 9.63 -7.08
N PHE A 355 -16.73 9.96 -7.44
CA PHE A 355 -16.15 9.84 -8.77
C PHE A 355 -14.88 9.01 -8.69
N LEU A 356 -14.44 8.43 -9.80
CA LEU A 356 -13.20 7.65 -9.85
C LEU A 356 -12.12 8.40 -10.58
N LEU A 357 -10.87 8.26 -10.14
CA LEU A 357 -9.73 8.55 -11.01
C LEU A 357 -9.74 7.56 -12.18
N PRO A 358 -9.23 7.96 -13.36
CA PRO A 358 -9.25 7.11 -14.55
C PRO A 358 -8.36 5.88 -14.42
N TYR A 359 -7.31 5.93 -13.62
CA TYR A 359 -6.39 4.82 -13.44
C TYR A 359 -6.81 3.87 -12.32
N ALA A 360 -6.75 2.59 -12.62
CA ALA A 360 -6.95 1.49 -11.69
C ALA A 360 -5.78 0.50 -11.76
N TYR A 361 -5.59 -0.30 -10.72
CA TYR A 361 -4.45 -1.22 -10.62
C TYR A 361 -4.91 -2.66 -10.42
N SER A 362 -4.42 -3.55 -11.26
CA SER A 362 -4.59 -5.00 -11.13
C SER A 362 -3.30 -5.60 -10.57
N LEU A 363 -3.41 -6.73 -9.87
CA LEU A 363 -2.27 -7.51 -9.38
C LEU A 363 -2.39 -8.94 -9.88
N LYS A 364 -1.30 -9.50 -10.39
CA LYS A 364 -1.22 -10.88 -10.89
C LYS A 364 -0.02 -11.61 -10.30
N LEU A 365 -0.23 -12.87 -9.93
CA LEU A 365 0.84 -13.80 -9.58
C LEU A 365 1.05 -14.80 -10.72
N THR A 366 2.28 -15.23 -10.94
CA THR A 366 2.60 -16.22 -11.99
C THR A 366 3.62 -17.21 -11.47
N GLU A 367 3.25 -18.49 -11.41
CA GLU A 367 4.12 -19.60 -10.99
C GLU A 367 5.43 -19.60 -11.80
N ILE A 368 6.55 -19.92 -11.14
CA ILE A 368 7.89 -20.00 -11.73
C ILE A 368 8.27 -21.45 -11.99
#